data_AF-Q3ARQ3-F1
#
_entry.id   AF-Q3ARQ3-F1
#
_cell.length_a   1.000
_cell.length_b   1.000
_cell.length_c   1.000
_cell.angle_alpha   90.00
_cell.angle_beta   90.00
_cell.angle_gamma   90.00
#
_symmetry.space_group_name_H-M   'P 1'
#
loop_
_entity.id
_entity.type
_entity.pdbx_description
1 polymer ?
#
loop_
_entity_poly.entity_id
_entity_poly.type
_entity_poly.pdbx_seq_one_letter_code
_entity_poly.pdbx_strand_id
1 'polypeptide(L)'
;MTFHPFEIAFCGYSGSGKTTLLTKVVRSLAERYSVACYKHGCHHFSLDKEGKDSWLMRQAGASAVMIGDPQQQALMAERGVFSLALERHAFAFADMLLVEGLKELPLPKLLMIDAERRIVKLWQQGSISNVLGFISPDDPQHYTDYGLPVMQRDNVEAIAHFVESILLERAKAHYPLNGLLLAGGQSSRMGSDKALLSYHGDNQLQHTAALLREVCCNVYVSCRQEQAEHYCQFGIPLITDAYLGIGPMGGLLSAQQAHPNAAWLVTACDMPLLTPKTLQQLAEERQPLRFATAFRHPQTQRLEPLFAIYEPKTRIPLLLQHAEGNNSLASFLATARIAALMPDAAQSLLNINTPDEQKSFEQNQGRA
;
A
#
# COMPACT_ATOMS: atom_id res chain seq x y z
N MET A 1 4.13 -0.54 -18.26
CA MET A 1 3.70 0.79 -17.80
C MET A 1 2.45 0.57 -16.97
N THR A 2 2.47 0.96 -15.70
CA THR A 2 1.35 0.83 -14.77
C THR A 2 0.97 2.21 -14.23
N PHE A 3 -0.30 2.40 -13.88
CA PHE A 3 -0.84 3.63 -13.29
C PHE A 3 -1.09 3.48 -11.79
N HIS A 4 -1.24 2.25 -11.32
CA HIS A 4 -1.35 1.93 -9.90
C HIS A 4 -0.80 0.50 -9.65
N PRO A 5 -0.19 0.20 -8.49
CA PRO A 5 0.27 -1.16 -8.16
C PRO A 5 -0.84 -2.21 -8.18
N PHE A 6 -2.06 -1.78 -7.82
CA PHE A 6 -3.27 -2.61 -7.83
C PHE A 6 -4.23 -2.06 -8.88
N GLU A 7 -4.03 -2.43 -10.13
CA GLU A 7 -4.90 -2.01 -11.22
C GLU A 7 -5.44 -3.20 -11.99
N ILE A 8 -6.63 -3.03 -12.59
CA ILE A 8 -7.17 -4.00 -13.54
C ILE A 8 -7.98 -3.28 -14.61
N ALA A 9 -7.80 -3.69 -15.87
CA ALA A 9 -8.49 -3.11 -17.01
C ALA A 9 -9.71 -3.92 -17.44
N PHE A 10 -10.78 -3.23 -17.81
CA PHE A 10 -11.97 -3.76 -18.45
C PHE A 10 -11.91 -3.36 -19.92
N CYS A 11 -11.67 -4.33 -20.79
CA CYS A 11 -11.51 -4.11 -22.22
C CYS A 11 -12.67 -4.74 -23.00
N GLY A 12 -13.11 -4.06 -24.06
CA GLY A 12 -14.29 -4.44 -24.83
C GLY A 12 -14.52 -3.45 -25.97
N TYR A 13 -15.17 -3.88 -27.04
CA TYR A 13 -15.53 -2.98 -28.15
C TYR A 13 -16.51 -1.89 -27.72
N SER A 14 -16.63 -0.83 -28.52
CA SER A 14 -17.65 0.20 -28.29
C SER A 14 -19.04 -0.44 -28.24
N GLY A 15 -19.89 0.02 -27.32
CA GLY A 15 -21.23 -0.55 -27.13
C GLY A 15 -21.30 -1.86 -26.33
N SER A 16 -20.19 -2.46 -25.89
CA SER A 16 -20.21 -3.73 -25.13
C SER A 16 -20.74 -3.61 -23.69
N GLY A 17 -21.11 -2.41 -23.24
CA GLY A 17 -21.58 -2.16 -21.87
C GLY A 17 -20.48 -1.95 -20.82
N LYS A 18 -19.24 -1.64 -21.23
CA LYS A 18 -18.09 -1.41 -20.33
C LYS A 18 -18.39 -0.43 -19.20
N THR A 19 -18.74 0.82 -19.55
CA THR A 19 -19.01 1.86 -18.56
C THR A 19 -20.15 1.44 -17.62
N THR A 20 -21.20 0.81 -18.14
CA THR A 20 -22.33 0.32 -17.33
C THR A 20 -21.90 -0.73 -16.33
N LEU A 21 -21.13 -1.73 -16.76
CA LEU A 21 -20.62 -2.77 -15.87
C LEU A 21 -19.63 -2.19 -14.85
N LEU A 22 -18.67 -1.38 -15.32
CA LEU A 22 -17.64 -0.80 -14.49
C LEU A 22 -18.24 0.02 -13.36
N THR A 23 -19.26 0.85 -13.64
CA THR A 23 -19.97 1.60 -12.60
C THR A 23 -20.61 0.70 -11.54
N LYS A 24 -21.17 -0.45 -11.92
CA LYS A 24 -21.75 -1.41 -10.98
C LYS A 24 -20.66 -2.08 -10.11
N VAL A 25 -19.54 -2.47 -10.73
CA VAL A 25 -18.40 -3.07 -10.02
C VAL A 25 -17.75 -2.06 -9.06
N VAL A 26 -17.55 -0.82 -9.50
CA VAL A 26 -17.07 0.29 -8.66
C VAL A 26 -17.97 0.46 -7.44
N ARG A 27 -19.29 0.49 -7.63
CA ARG A 27 -20.24 0.62 -6.52
C ARG A 27 -20.08 -0.50 -5.50
N SER A 28 -19.96 -1.75 -5.95
CA SER A 28 -19.79 -2.90 -5.06
C SER A 28 -18.46 -2.88 -4.30
N LEU A 29 -17.37 -2.49 -4.97
CA LEU A 29 -16.04 -2.42 -4.33
C LEU A 29 -15.89 -1.20 -3.43
N ALA A 30 -16.55 -0.08 -3.75
CA ALA A 30 -16.47 1.18 -3.00
C ALA A 30 -17.02 1.07 -1.56
N GLU A 31 -17.82 0.05 -1.27
CA GLU A 31 -18.29 -0.26 0.09
C GLU A 31 -17.13 -0.65 1.03
N ARG A 32 -16.07 -1.25 0.48
CA ARG A 32 -14.91 -1.74 1.24
C ARG A 32 -13.64 -0.96 0.93
N TYR A 33 -13.50 -0.42 -0.28
CA TYR A 33 -12.25 0.13 -0.79
C TYR A 33 -12.40 1.56 -1.34
N SER A 34 -11.30 2.30 -1.32
CA SER A 34 -11.15 3.49 -2.15
C SER A 34 -10.86 3.07 -3.60
N VAL A 35 -11.82 3.23 -4.50
CA VAL A 35 -11.67 2.81 -5.91
C VAL A 35 -11.47 4.02 -6.79
N ALA A 36 -10.31 4.09 -7.46
CA ALA A 36 -10.07 5.06 -8.53
C ALA A 36 -10.49 4.47 -9.89
N CYS A 37 -10.79 5.34 -10.85
CA CYS A 37 -11.11 4.94 -12.22
C CYS A 37 -10.27 5.73 -13.24
N TYR A 38 -9.77 5.03 -14.26
CA TYR A 38 -9.16 5.66 -15.44
C TYR A 38 -9.98 5.31 -16.66
N LYS A 39 -10.47 6.30 -17.39
CA LYS A 39 -11.20 6.09 -18.65
C LYS A 39 -10.37 6.56 -19.84
N HIS A 40 -10.09 5.64 -20.76
CA HIS A 40 -9.42 5.97 -22.02
C HIS A 40 -10.42 6.19 -23.16
N GLY A 41 -10.19 7.18 -24.02
CA GLY A 41 -10.87 7.28 -25.32
C GLY A 41 -12.02 8.28 -25.44
N CYS A 42 -11.88 9.50 -24.91
CA CYS A 42 -12.78 10.60 -25.26
C CYS A 42 -12.13 11.43 -26.39
N HIS A 43 -12.57 11.26 -27.64
CA HIS A 43 -12.15 12.11 -28.75
C HIS A 43 -12.64 13.55 -28.48
N HIS A 44 -11.72 14.53 -28.43
CA HIS A 44 -12.00 15.95 -28.12
C HIS A 44 -12.86 16.16 -26.86
N PHE A 45 -12.28 15.90 -25.69
CA PHE A 45 -12.96 16.12 -24.41
C PHE A 45 -12.63 17.49 -23.83
N SER A 46 -13.66 18.33 -23.67
CA SER A 46 -13.59 19.50 -22.79
C SER A 46 -14.42 19.22 -21.55
N LEU A 47 -13.77 19.22 -20.38
CA LEU A 47 -14.45 19.31 -19.09
C LEU A 47 -15.02 20.71 -18.83
N ASP A 48 -14.49 21.70 -19.55
CA ASP A 48 -14.77 23.10 -19.32
C ASP A 48 -15.85 23.62 -20.27
N LYS A 49 -16.58 24.63 -19.81
CA LYS A 49 -17.62 25.28 -20.60
C LYS A 49 -17.03 26.55 -21.24
N GLU A 50 -17.11 26.63 -22.56
CA GLU A 50 -16.64 27.78 -23.32
C GLU A 50 -17.22 29.10 -22.79
N GLY A 51 -16.36 30.12 -22.69
CA GLY A 51 -16.70 31.46 -22.18
C GLY A 51 -16.84 31.58 -20.65
N LYS A 52 -16.64 30.51 -19.87
CA LYS A 52 -16.59 30.58 -18.39
C LYS A 52 -15.20 30.93 -17.87
N ASP A 53 -15.11 31.27 -16.58
CA ASP A 53 -13.90 31.79 -15.94
C ASP A 53 -12.68 30.87 -16.11
N SER A 54 -12.83 29.58 -15.84
CA SER A 54 -11.77 28.58 -16.02
C SER A 54 -11.35 28.44 -17.48
N TRP A 55 -12.29 28.55 -18.42
CA TRP A 55 -12.00 28.49 -19.84
C TRP A 55 -11.23 29.73 -20.29
N LEU A 56 -11.65 30.92 -19.83
CA LEU A 56 -10.96 32.19 -20.09
C LEU A 56 -9.53 32.16 -19.52
N MET A 57 -9.32 31.61 -18.33
CA MET A 57 -7.98 31.41 -17.76
C MET A 57 -7.09 30.54 -18.65
N ARG A 58 -7.64 29.43 -19.20
CA ARG A 58 -6.90 28.57 -20.13
C ARG A 58 -6.58 29.28 -21.45
N GLN A 59 -7.55 29.98 -22.05
CA GLN A 59 -7.32 30.74 -23.28
C GLN A 59 -6.36 31.92 -23.09
N ALA A 60 -6.29 32.46 -21.88
CA ALA A 60 -5.29 33.47 -21.51
C ALA A 60 -3.87 32.90 -21.41
N GLY A 61 -3.68 31.58 -21.54
CA GLY A 61 -2.37 30.92 -21.55
C GLY A 61 -1.97 30.25 -20.23
N ALA A 62 -2.91 30.02 -19.30
CA ALA A 62 -2.60 29.24 -18.11
C ALA A 62 -2.22 27.79 -18.47
N SER A 63 -1.02 27.36 -18.10
CA SER A 63 -0.52 25.99 -18.36
C SER A 63 -1.30 24.91 -17.60
N ALA A 64 -1.86 25.28 -16.43
CA ALA A 64 -2.80 24.47 -15.67
C ALA A 64 -3.84 25.36 -14.97
N VAL A 65 -5.06 24.84 -14.85
CA VAL A 65 -6.18 25.47 -14.14
C VAL A 65 -6.81 24.43 -13.22
N MET A 66 -6.89 24.75 -11.93
CA MET A 66 -7.59 23.94 -10.93
C MET A 66 -8.90 24.62 -10.55
N ILE A 67 -9.99 23.86 -10.62
CA ILE A 67 -11.31 24.25 -10.12
C ILE A 67 -11.61 23.37 -8.93
N GLY A 68 -12.07 23.92 -7.82
CA GLY A 68 -12.44 23.11 -6.66
C GLY A 68 -13.40 23.81 -5.71
N ASP A 69 -14.13 22.98 -4.98
CA ASP A 69 -14.95 23.31 -3.83
C ASP A 69 -14.63 22.31 -2.69
N PRO A 70 -15.25 22.39 -1.50
CA PRO A 70 -14.98 21.46 -0.41
C PRO A 70 -15.29 19.97 -0.69
N GLN A 71 -16.05 19.65 -1.74
CA GLN A 71 -16.48 18.28 -2.10
C GLN A 71 -15.73 17.70 -3.29
N GLN A 72 -15.34 18.52 -4.26
CA GLN A 72 -14.74 18.05 -5.50
C GLN A 72 -13.74 19.04 -6.09
N GLN A 73 -12.82 18.50 -6.89
CA GLN A 73 -11.86 19.28 -7.64
C GLN A 73 -11.62 18.68 -9.02
N ALA A 74 -11.26 19.54 -9.97
CA ALA A 74 -10.84 19.17 -11.31
C ALA A 74 -9.59 19.96 -11.67
N LEU A 75 -8.54 19.24 -12.09
CA LEU A 75 -7.30 19.82 -12.57
C LEU A 75 -7.20 19.61 -14.07
N MET A 76 -7.12 20.70 -14.81
CA MET A 76 -6.92 20.71 -16.26
C MET A 76 -5.54 21.26 -16.56
N ALA A 77 -4.73 20.48 -17.26
CA ALA A 77 -3.41 20.92 -17.71
C ALA A 77 -3.16 20.46 -19.13
N GLU A 78 -2.28 21.17 -19.82
CA GLU A 78 -1.79 20.73 -21.11
C GLU A 78 -0.96 19.45 -20.97
N ARG A 79 -0.96 18.62 -22.02
CA ARG A 79 -0.13 17.40 -22.01
C ARG A 79 1.34 17.78 -21.85
N GLY A 80 2.02 17.10 -20.93
CA GLY A 80 3.44 17.32 -20.64
C GLY A 80 3.72 18.37 -19.56
N VAL A 81 2.71 19.10 -19.07
CA VAL A 81 2.85 19.97 -17.89
C VAL A 81 3.17 19.13 -16.65
N PHE A 82 2.47 18.02 -16.49
CA PHE A 82 2.79 17.01 -15.48
C PHE A 82 3.64 15.91 -16.10
N SER A 83 4.65 15.47 -15.36
CA SER A 83 5.42 14.31 -15.76
C SER A 83 4.53 13.07 -15.75
N LEU A 84 4.84 12.10 -16.61
CA LEU A 84 4.18 10.79 -16.59
C LEU A 84 4.27 10.12 -15.21
N ALA A 85 5.31 10.43 -14.41
CA ALA A 85 5.43 9.95 -13.04
C ALA A 85 4.32 10.53 -12.16
N LEU A 86 4.05 11.83 -12.26
CA LEU A 86 3.00 12.47 -11.46
C LEU A 86 1.60 11.97 -11.84
N GLU A 87 1.33 11.76 -13.14
CA GLU A 87 0.06 11.18 -13.60
C GLU A 87 -0.18 9.78 -13.00
N ARG A 88 0.87 8.96 -12.86
CA ARG A 88 0.78 7.65 -12.19
C ARG A 88 0.52 7.80 -10.70
N HIS A 89 1.10 8.80 -10.06
CA HIS A 89 0.88 9.04 -8.63
C HIS A 89 -0.47 9.68 -8.31
N ALA A 90 -1.21 10.18 -9.31
CA ALA A 90 -2.56 10.72 -9.12
C ALA A 90 -3.54 9.73 -8.48
N PHE A 91 -3.32 8.43 -8.69
CA PHE A 91 -4.15 7.37 -8.11
C PHE A 91 -3.54 6.70 -6.87
N ALA A 92 -2.37 7.16 -6.39
CA ALA A 92 -1.63 6.50 -5.31
C ALA A 92 -2.38 6.50 -3.96
N PHE A 93 -3.37 7.37 -3.79
CA PHE A 93 -4.20 7.46 -2.58
C PHE A 93 -5.39 6.49 -2.58
N ALA A 94 -5.66 5.81 -3.70
CA ALA A 94 -6.69 4.79 -3.78
C ALA A 94 -6.18 3.42 -3.28
N ASP A 95 -7.12 2.54 -2.98
CA ASP A 95 -6.82 1.14 -2.67
C ASP A 95 -6.58 0.35 -3.96
N MET A 96 -7.27 0.72 -5.04
CA MET A 96 -7.15 0.10 -6.36
C MET A 96 -7.58 1.07 -7.48
N LEU A 97 -7.19 0.73 -8.72
CA LEU A 97 -7.55 1.45 -9.93
C LEU A 97 -8.26 0.52 -10.93
N LEU A 98 -9.46 0.90 -11.35
CA LEU A 98 -10.14 0.23 -12.45
C LEU A 98 -10.00 1.03 -13.74
N VAL A 99 -9.56 0.37 -14.81
CA VAL A 99 -9.25 1.02 -16.08
C VAL A 99 -10.30 0.64 -17.11
N GLU A 100 -11.00 1.60 -17.70
CA GLU A 100 -11.82 1.38 -18.89
C GLU A 100 -10.98 1.60 -20.16
N GLY A 101 -10.66 0.53 -20.89
CA GLY A 101 -9.91 0.60 -22.15
C GLY A 101 -8.44 0.15 -22.04
N LEU A 102 -7.55 0.79 -22.80
CA LEU A 102 -6.10 0.50 -22.85
C LEU A 102 -5.75 -0.97 -23.17
N LYS A 103 -6.51 -1.62 -24.06
CA LYS A 103 -6.34 -3.04 -24.41
C LYS A 103 -4.94 -3.41 -24.95
N GLU A 104 -4.25 -2.45 -25.57
CA GLU A 104 -2.91 -2.62 -26.15
C GLU A 104 -1.80 -2.63 -25.09
N LEU A 105 -2.05 -2.11 -23.88
CA LEU A 105 -1.07 -2.12 -22.80
C LEU A 105 -1.06 -3.48 -22.09
N PRO A 106 0.09 -3.93 -21.54
CA PRO A 106 0.22 -5.20 -20.83
C PRO A 106 -0.36 -5.16 -19.41
N LEU A 107 -1.45 -4.41 -19.20
CA LEU A 107 -2.16 -4.34 -17.92
C LEU A 107 -2.89 -5.66 -17.63
N PRO A 108 -2.97 -6.11 -16.36
CA PRO A 108 -3.91 -7.17 -15.98
C PRO A 108 -5.33 -6.77 -16.42
N LYS A 109 -6.05 -7.65 -17.11
CA LYS A 109 -7.33 -7.25 -17.72
C LYS A 109 -8.38 -8.35 -17.81
N LEU A 110 -9.64 -7.91 -17.76
CA LEU A 110 -10.83 -8.68 -18.07
C LEU A 110 -11.37 -8.27 -19.45
N LEU A 111 -11.69 -9.26 -20.29
CA LEU A 111 -12.21 -9.03 -21.63
C LEU A 111 -13.72 -9.24 -21.69
N MET A 112 -14.47 -8.21 -22.09
CA MET A 112 -15.90 -8.28 -22.32
C MET A 112 -16.18 -8.85 -23.71
N ILE A 113 -16.76 -10.04 -23.76
CA ILE A 113 -17.09 -10.75 -24.98
C ILE A 113 -18.22 -10.01 -25.70
N ASP A 114 -17.94 -9.56 -26.93
CA ASP A 114 -18.95 -9.04 -27.84
C ASP A 114 -19.61 -10.17 -28.65
N ALA A 115 -20.80 -9.92 -29.23
CA ALA A 115 -21.58 -10.92 -29.96
C ALA A 115 -20.79 -11.60 -31.10
N GLU A 116 -19.92 -10.85 -31.77
CA GLU A 116 -19.07 -11.34 -32.86
C GLU A 116 -17.75 -11.97 -32.37
N ARG A 117 -17.56 -12.03 -31.04
CA ARG A 117 -16.36 -12.52 -30.33
C ARG A 117 -15.07 -11.86 -30.85
N ARG A 118 -15.15 -10.61 -31.32
CA ARG A 118 -14.00 -9.91 -31.93
C ARG A 118 -12.86 -9.74 -30.94
N ILE A 119 -13.16 -9.39 -29.69
CA ILE A 119 -12.09 -9.17 -28.70
C ILE A 119 -11.36 -10.47 -28.35
N VAL A 120 -12.08 -11.59 -28.37
CA VAL A 120 -11.51 -12.93 -28.16
C VAL A 120 -10.58 -13.29 -29.31
N LYS A 121 -10.98 -13.01 -30.56
CA LYS A 121 -10.12 -13.22 -31.74
C LYS A 121 -8.82 -12.41 -31.64
N LEU A 122 -8.89 -11.15 -31.22
CA LEU A 122 -7.69 -10.32 -30.99
C LEU A 122 -6.76 -10.90 -29.92
N TRP A 123 -7.33 -11.44 -28.84
CA TRP A 123 -6.56 -12.13 -27.80
C TRP A 123 -5.91 -13.41 -28.32
N GLN A 124 -6.64 -14.25 -29.04
CA GLN A 124 -6.12 -15.49 -29.64
C GLN A 124 -5.01 -15.23 -30.68
N GLN A 125 -5.05 -14.07 -31.35
CA GLN A 125 -4.01 -13.61 -32.27
C GLN A 125 -2.77 -13.03 -31.54
N GLY A 126 -2.79 -12.94 -30.21
CA GLY A 126 -1.70 -12.39 -29.41
C GLY A 126 -1.64 -10.86 -29.35
N SER A 127 -2.64 -10.15 -29.91
CA SER A 127 -2.68 -8.67 -29.88
C SER A 127 -3.01 -8.12 -28.49
N ILE A 128 -3.61 -8.94 -27.63
CA ILE A 128 -3.97 -8.57 -26.26
C ILE A 128 -3.26 -9.51 -25.29
N SER A 129 -2.45 -8.98 -24.39
CA SER A 129 -1.69 -9.75 -23.40
C SER A 129 -2.27 -9.64 -21.98
N ASN A 130 -1.78 -10.45 -21.03
CA ASN A 130 -2.11 -10.36 -19.60
C ASN A 130 -3.62 -10.39 -19.28
N VAL A 131 -4.35 -11.26 -20.00
CA VAL A 131 -5.79 -11.49 -19.78
C VAL A 131 -5.97 -12.43 -18.59
N LEU A 132 -6.79 -12.01 -17.62
CA LEU A 132 -7.05 -12.75 -16.39
C LEU A 132 -8.39 -13.49 -16.41
N GLY A 133 -9.30 -13.09 -17.30
CA GLY A 133 -10.62 -13.70 -17.43
C GLY A 133 -11.50 -12.97 -18.43
N PHE A 134 -12.69 -13.54 -18.65
CA PHE A 134 -13.68 -13.03 -19.58
C PHE A 134 -14.98 -12.68 -18.89
N ILE A 135 -15.72 -11.76 -19.50
CA ILE A 135 -17.06 -11.35 -19.09
C ILE A 135 -18.01 -11.63 -20.24
N SER A 136 -18.93 -12.59 -20.04
CA SER A 136 -19.88 -13.04 -21.05
C SER A 136 -21.22 -12.30 -20.97
N PRO A 137 -21.88 -12.02 -22.10
CA PRO A 137 -23.24 -11.45 -22.09
C PRO A 137 -24.32 -12.48 -21.69
N ASP A 138 -24.03 -13.78 -21.82
CA ASP A 138 -24.90 -14.93 -21.62
C ASP A 138 -24.17 -16.01 -20.76
N ASP A 139 -24.66 -17.25 -20.78
CA ASP A 139 -24.19 -18.34 -19.92
C ASP A 139 -22.66 -18.57 -20.08
N PRO A 140 -21.87 -18.46 -18.99
CA PRO A 140 -20.44 -18.75 -19.00
C PRO A 140 -20.07 -20.15 -19.53
N GLN A 141 -21.00 -21.13 -19.45
CA GLN A 141 -20.77 -22.49 -19.96
C GLN A 141 -20.54 -22.52 -21.49
N HIS A 142 -20.95 -21.49 -22.22
CA HIS A 142 -20.70 -21.38 -23.66
C HIS A 142 -19.25 -21.03 -24.03
N TYR A 143 -18.37 -20.85 -23.04
CA TYR A 143 -17.03 -20.26 -23.19
C TYR A 143 -15.93 -21.03 -22.43
N THR A 144 -16.18 -22.29 -22.06
CA THR A 144 -15.24 -23.10 -21.27
C THR A 144 -13.96 -23.45 -22.01
N ASP A 145 -13.94 -23.30 -23.34
CA ASP A 145 -12.82 -23.60 -24.23
C ASP A 145 -11.66 -22.59 -24.12
N TYR A 146 -11.85 -21.46 -23.43
CA TYR A 146 -10.83 -20.41 -23.33
C TYR A 146 -9.76 -20.67 -22.27
N GLY A 147 -9.94 -21.64 -21.37
CA GLY A 147 -8.95 -21.97 -20.33
C GLY A 147 -8.70 -20.88 -19.28
N LEU A 148 -9.54 -19.84 -19.24
CA LEU A 148 -9.54 -18.77 -18.24
C LEU A 148 -10.93 -18.64 -17.61
N PRO A 149 -11.03 -18.09 -16.39
CA PRO A 149 -12.31 -17.83 -15.74
C PRO A 149 -13.24 -16.98 -16.62
N VAL A 150 -14.51 -17.39 -16.73
CA VAL A 150 -15.56 -16.65 -17.43
C VAL A 150 -16.68 -16.32 -16.45
N MET A 151 -17.05 -15.05 -16.37
CA MET A 151 -18.10 -14.56 -15.48
C MET A 151 -19.24 -13.95 -16.28
N GLN A 152 -20.48 -14.19 -15.85
CA GLN A 152 -21.65 -13.59 -16.48
C GLN A 152 -21.74 -12.11 -16.12
N ARG A 153 -21.99 -11.25 -17.12
CA ARG A 153 -21.95 -9.78 -17.00
C ARG A 153 -22.87 -9.19 -15.93
N ASP A 154 -24.02 -9.79 -15.69
CA ASP A 154 -24.99 -9.31 -14.72
C ASP A 154 -24.71 -9.83 -13.30
N ASN A 155 -23.85 -10.83 -13.14
CA ASN A 155 -23.32 -11.26 -11.85
C ASN A 155 -22.17 -10.33 -11.39
N VAL A 156 -22.54 -9.11 -11.03
CA VAL A 156 -21.61 -8.05 -10.59
C VAL A 156 -20.83 -8.46 -9.34
N GLU A 157 -21.46 -9.18 -8.41
CA GLU A 157 -20.83 -9.63 -7.18
C GLU A 157 -19.68 -10.61 -7.45
N ALA A 158 -19.90 -11.60 -8.32
CA ALA A 158 -18.84 -12.51 -8.73
C ALA A 158 -17.67 -11.77 -9.41
N ILE A 159 -17.97 -10.78 -10.25
CA ILE A 159 -16.94 -9.96 -10.92
C ILE A 159 -16.15 -9.13 -9.90
N ALA A 160 -16.83 -8.49 -8.95
CA ALA A 160 -16.18 -7.71 -7.90
C ALA A 160 -15.29 -8.59 -7.02
N HIS A 161 -15.78 -9.76 -6.60
CA HIS A 161 -15.01 -10.73 -5.82
C HIS A 161 -13.79 -11.27 -6.58
N PHE A 162 -13.95 -11.53 -7.88
CA PHE A 162 -12.84 -11.94 -8.74
C PHE A 162 -11.76 -10.85 -8.83
N VAL A 163 -12.16 -9.58 -9.00
CA VAL A 163 -11.23 -8.45 -9.01
C VAL A 163 -10.49 -8.32 -7.68
N GLU A 164 -11.21 -8.42 -6.56
CA GLU A 164 -10.65 -8.31 -5.21
C GLU A 164 -9.64 -9.43 -4.93
N SER A 165 -10.04 -10.69 -5.17
CA SER A 165 -9.19 -11.87 -4.96
C SER A 165 -7.91 -11.82 -5.80
N ILE A 166 -8.01 -11.53 -7.09
CA ILE A 166 -6.83 -11.53 -7.97
C ILE A 166 -5.85 -10.40 -7.62
N LEU A 167 -6.35 -9.24 -7.19
CA LEU A 167 -5.48 -8.15 -6.74
C LEU A 167 -4.79 -8.51 -5.42
N LEU A 168 -5.49 -9.13 -4.48
CA LEU A 168 -4.92 -9.59 -3.21
C LEU A 168 -3.86 -10.68 -3.40
N GLU A 169 -4.15 -11.70 -4.22
CA GLU A 169 -3.21 -12.77 -4.53
C GLU A 169 -1.94 -12.23 -5.18
N ARG A 170 -2.10 -11.35 -6.17
CA ARG A 170 -0.95 -10.70 -6.82
C ARG A 170 -0.15 -9.87 -5.83
N ALA A 171 -0.81 -9.14 -4.93
CA ALA A 171 -0.13 -8.37 -3.89
C ALA A 171 0.73 -9.25 -2.98
N LYS A 172 0.16 -10.35 -2.47
CA LYS A 172 0.87 -11.31 -1.61
C LYS A 172 2.05 -11.96 -2.32
N ALA A 173 1.89 -12.29 -3.60
CA ALA A 173 2.95 -12.91 -4.41
C ALA A 173 4.08 -11.93 -4.80
N HIS A 174 3.76 -10.65 -5.02
CA HIS A 174 4.73 -9.67 -5.54
C HIS A 174 5.41 -8.85 -4.44
N TYR A 175 4.79 -8.71 -3.26
CA TYR A 175 5.27 -7.83 -2.19
C TYR A 175 5.67 -8.65 -0.96
N PRO A 176 6.94 -9.13 -0.90
CA PRO A 176 7.43 -9.87 0.26
C PRO A 176 7.35 -9.00 1.52
N LEU A 177 7.15 -9.64 2.67
CA LEU A 177 7.16 -8.98 3.96
C LEU A 177 8.59 -9.01 4.52
N ASN A 178 9.21 -7.85 4.64
CA ASN A 178 10.49 -7.68 5.32
C ASN A 178 10.28 -7.10 6.72
N GLY A 179 11.16 -7.46 7.66
CA GLY A 179 11.22 -6.87 8.99
C GLY A 179 12.20 -5.70 9.02
N LEU A 180 11.79 -4.60 9.64
CA LEU A 180 12.64 -3.44 9.89
C LEU A 180 12.68 -3.15 11.38
N LEU A 181 13.83 -3.41 12.01
CA LEU A 181 14.10 -3.05 13.38
C LEU A 181 14.69 -1.63 13.42
N LEU A 182 13.98 -0.70 14.06
CA LEU A 182 14.43 0.67 14.23
C LEU A 182 15.38 0.76 15.43
N ALA A 183 16.66 0.96 15.14
CA ALA A 183 17.71 1.20 16.15
C ALA A 183 18.19 2.67 16.16
N GLY A 184 17.80 3.47 15.15
CA GLY A 184 18.19 4.87 15.01
C GLY A 184 17.39 5.85 15.88
N GLY A 185 18.05 6.48 16.85
CA GLY A 185 17.50 7.58 17.65
C GLY A 185 18.58 8.31 18.45
N GLN A 186 18.35 9.58 18.81
CA GLN A 186 19.15 10.20 19.87
C GLN A 186 18.66 9.62 21.20
N SER A 187 19.36 8.63 21.76
CA SER A 187 19.19 8.19 23.15
C SER A 187 19.70 9.28 24.12
N SER A 188 19.21 10.51 23.99
CA SER A 188 19.57 11.64 24.84
C SER A 188 19.01 11.51 26.26
N ARG A 189 17.98 10.67 26.46
CA ARG A 189 17.32 10.46 27.77
C ARG A 189 17.90 9.31 28.61
N MET A 190 18.63 8.37 28.01
CA MET A 190 19.15 7.16 28.70
C MET A 190 20.69 7.12 28.81
N GLY A 191 21.42 7.93 28.04
CA GLY A 191 22.89 7.96 28.08
C GLY A 191 23.58 6.71 27.49
N SER A 192 22.83 5.68 27.08
CA SER A 192 23.31 4.45 26.42
C SER A 192 22.41 4.04 25.24
N ASP A 193 22.93 3.20 24.35
CA ASP A 193 22.17 2.68 23.20
C ASP A 193 21.11 1.66 23.66
N LYS A 194 19.83 2.08 23.67
CA LYS A 194 18.68 1.28 24.12
C LYS A 194 18.55 -0.04 23.37
N ALA A 195 18.98 -0.11 22.12
CA ALA A 195 18.85 -1.31 21.29
C ALA A 195 19.64 -2.51 21.87
N LEU A 196 20.64 -2.23 22.72
CA LEU A 196 21.52 -3.25 23.31
C LEU A 196 21.16 -3.67 24.75
N LEU A 197 20.05 -3.16 25.29
CA LEU A 197 19.60 -3.58 26.62
C LEU A 197 19.29 -5.08 26.61
N SER A 198 19.70 -5.80 27.66
CA SER A 198 19.52 -7.25 27.77
C SER A 198 18.36 -7.55 28.71
N TYR A 199 17.21 -7.90 28.16
CA TYR A 199 16.02 -8.29 28.93
C TYR A 199 15.84 -9.81 29.04
N HIS A 200 16.38 -10.57 28.09
CA HIS A 200 16.11 -12.01 27.90
C HIS A 200 17.40 -12.85 27.80
N GLY A 201 18.50 -12.42 28.42
CA GLY A 201 19.80 -13.12 28.35
C GLY A 201 20.62 -12.84 27.08
N ASP A 202 19.94 -12.58 25.96
CA ASP A 202 20.52 -11.98 24.73
C ASP A 202 20.22 -10.47 24.67
N ASN A 203 20.93 -9.72 23.82
CA ASN A 203 20.58 -8.32 23.58
C ASN A 203 19.23 -8.22 22.86
N GLN A 204 18.44 -7.20 23.20
CA GLN A 204 17.07 -7.02 22.72
C GLN A 204 17.00 -6.94 21.19
N LEU A 205 18.01 -6.37 20.54
CA LEU A 205 18.12 -6.31 19.09
C LEU A 205 18.16 -7.70 18.43
N GLN A 206 18.96 -8.63 18.94
CA GLN A 206 19.03 -10.01 18.43
C GLN A 206 17.74 -10.78 18.70
N HIS A 207 17.15 -10.60 19.89
CA HIS A 207 15.89 -11.22 20.25
C HIS A 207 14.75 -10.78 19.33
N THR A 208 14.53 -9.46 19.17
CA THR A 208 13.49 -8.94 18.27
C THR A 208 13.76 -9.34 16.81
N ALA A 209 15.02 -9.35 16.38
CA ALA A 209 15.37 -9.82 15.04
C ALA A 209 15.05 -11.31 14.83
N ALA A 210 15.21 -12.16 15.85
CA ALA A 210 14.83 -13.57 15.79
C ALA A 210 13.31 -13.72 15.64
N LEU A 211 12.51 -12.98 16.42
CA LEU A 211 11.05 -12.97 16.30
C LEU A 211 10.60 -12.55 14.90
N LEU A 212 11.19 -11.48 14.34
CA LEU A 212 10.84 -11.02 12.99
C LEU A 212 11.12 -12.06 11.91
N ARG A 213 12.18 -12.87 12.06
CA ARG A 213 12.54 -13.92 11.08
C ARG A 213 11.50 -15.04 11.00
N GLU A 214 10.63 -15.20 11.99
CA GLU A 214 9.55 -16.19 11.95
C GLU A 214 8.46 -15.83 10.93
N VAL A 215 8.28 -14.53 10.64
CA VAL A 215 7.18 -14.03 9.79
C VAL A 215 7.66 -13.22 8.57
N CYS A 216 8.92 -12.78 8.55
CA CYS A 216 9.48 -11.95 7.48
C CYS A 216 10.49 -12.73 6.62
N CYS A 217 10.48 -12.46 5.31
CA CYS A 217 11.41 -13.06 4.35
C CYS A 217 12.86 -12.62 4.62
N ASN A 218 13.06 -11.36 4.99
CA ASN A 218 14.35 -10.77 5.36
C ASN A 218 14.16 -9.83 6.54
N VAL A 219 15.19 -9.66 7.35
CA VAL A 219 15.17 -8.76 8.53
C VAL A 219 16.37 -7.82 8.46
N TYR A 220 16.11 -6.54 8.67
CA TYR A 220 17.09 -5.48 8.61
C TYR A 220 17.06 -4.63 9.88
N VAL A 221 18.21 -4.06 10.23
CA VAL A 221 18.31 -2.99 11.24
C VAL A 221 18.47 -1.65 10.53
N SER A 222 17.59 -0.69 10.84
CA SER A 222 17.75 0.71 10.43
C SER A 222 18.61 1.44 11.46
N CYS A 223 19.69 2.06 10.98
CA CYS A 223 20.62 2.80 11.80
C CYS A 223 21.22 4.00 11.04
N ARG A 224 21.83 4.93 11.77
CA ARG A 224 22.62 6.00 11.14
C ARG A 224 23.91 5.44 10.57
N GLN A 225 24.47 6.14 9.58
CA GLN A 225 25.74 5.76 8.97
C GLN A 225 26.88 5.59 10.01
N GLU A 226 26.94 6.48 10.99
CA GLU A 226 27.95 6.45 12.07
C GLU A 226 27.80 5.25 13.02
N GLN A 227 26.60 4.65 13.08
CA GLN A 227 26.31 3.49 13.92
C GLN A 227 26.51 2.16 13.17
N ALA A 228 26.77 2.20 11.86
CA ALA A 228 26.81 1.01 11.03
C ALA A 228 27.89 0.01 11.48
N GLU A 229 29.10 0.49 11.78
CA GLU A 229 30.19 -0.36 12.29
C GLU A 229 29.80 -1.04 13.60
N HIS A 230 29.14 -0.30 14.48
CA HIS A 230 28.69 -0.82 15.77
C HIS A 230 27.61 -1.90 15.62
N TYR A 231 26.67 -1.76 14.68
CA TYR A 231 25.61 -2.76 14.48
C TYR A 231 26.03 -3.94 13.59
N CYS A 232 27.07 -3.77 12.76
CA CYS A 232 27.56 -4.82 11.87
C CYS A 232 28.00 -6.08 12.63
N GLN A 233 28.54 -5.91 13.84
CA GLN A 233 29.00 -7.03 14.68
C GLN A 233 27.89 -8.04 15.05
N PHE A 234 26.62 -7.67 14.96
CA PHE A 234 25.49 -8.56 15.28
C PHE A 234 25.07 -9.46 14.10
N GLY A 235 25.69 -9.31 12.93
CA GLY A 235 25.44 -10.16 11.76
C GLY A 235 24.05 -10.03 11.14
N ILE A 236 23.31 -8.97 11.48
CA ILE A 236 22.00 -8.65 10.88
C ILE A 236 22.23 -7.64 9.75
N PRO A 237 21.65 -7.83 8.56
CA PRO A 237 21.73 -6.85 7.47
C PRO A 237 21.32 -5.44 7.91
N LEU A 238 22.09 -4.43 7.50
CA LEU A 238 21.84 -3.03 7.88
C LEU A 238 21.22 -2.27 6.71
N ILE A 239 20.32 -1.34 7.05
CA ILE A 239 19.87 -0.27 6.16
C ILE A 239 20.27 1.04 6.80
N THR A 240 21.23 1.74 6.20
CA THR A 240 21.63 3.05 6.69
C THR A 240 20.63 4.11 6.24
N ASP A 241 20.29 5.02 7.16
CA ASP A 241 19.28 6.03 6.91
C ASP A 241 19.74 7.01 5.81
N ALA A 242 19.01 7.04 4.70
CA ALA A 242 19.16 8.02 3.63
C ALA A 242 18.37 9.31 3.91
N TYR A 243 17.34 9.22 4.76
CA TYR A 243 16.47 10.33 5.16
C TYR A 243 16.76 10.72 6.60
N LEU A 244 17.61 11.73 6.78
CA LEU A 244 18.14 12.11 8.09
C LEU A 244 17.21 13.07 8.84
N GLY A 245 17.16 12.94 10.17
CA GLY A 245 16.50 13.92 11.04
C GLY A 245 14.97 13.86 11.07
N ILE A 246 14.34 12.89 10.42
CA ILE A 246 12.87 12.76 10.34
C ILE A 246 12.32 11.58 11.15
N GLY A 247 13.09 11.09 12.13
CA GLY A 247 12.68 10.04 13.07
C GLY A 247 12.43 8.68 12.38
N PRO A 248 11.55 7.83 12.97
CA PRO A 248 11.19 6.52 12.43
C PRO A 248 10.75 6.50 10.96
N MET A 249 10.10 7.58 10.49
CA MET A 249 9.73 7.72 9.09
C MET A 249 10.96 7.68 8.17
N GLY A 250 12.10 8.20 8.61
CA GLY A 250 13.35 8.20 7.85
C GLY A 250 13.90 6.80 7.64
N GLY A 251 13.89 5.97 8.69
CA GLY A 251 14.26 4.56 8.60
C GLY A 251 13.35 3.80 7.63
N LEU A 252 12.03 3.98 7.74
CA LEU A 252 11.07 3.36 6.82
C LEU A 252 11.24 3.81 5.36
N LEU A 253 11.40 5.11 5.11
CA LEU A 253 11.61 5.64 3.76
C LEU A 253 12.95 5.16 3.15
N SER A 254 13.98 5.00 3.98
CA SER A 254 15.27 4.43 3.59
C SER A 254 15.13 2.95 3.22
N ALA A 255 14.36 2.20 4.01
CA ALA A 255 14.06 0.80 3.73
C ALA A 255 13.25 0.62 2.44
N GLN A 256 12.22 1.44 2.24
CA GLN A 256 11.45 1.49 1.00
C GLN A 256 12.27 1.95 -0.21
N GLN A 257 13.36 2.69 -0.01
CA GLN A 257 14.27 3.04 -1.09
C GLN A 257 15.15 1.85 -1.47
N ALA A 258 15.66 1.11 -0.48
CA ALA A 258 16.50 -0.07 -0.69
C ALA A 258 15.71 -1.23 -1.31
N HIS A 259 14.48 -1.47 -0.86
CA HIS A 259 13.59 -2.51 -1.38
C HIS A 259 12.21 -1.93 -1.71
N PRO A 260 12.03 -1.32 -2.90
CA PRO A 260 10.82 -0.58 -3.26
C PRO A 260 9.57 -1.44 -3.46
N ASN A 261 9.72 -2.76 -3.61
CA ASN A 261 8.62 -3.70 -3.73
C ASN A 261 8.34 -4.47 -2.44
N ALA A 262 9.06 -4.22 -1.34
CA ALA A 262 8.80 -4.91 -0.07
C ALA A 262 7.75 -4.17 0.76
N ALA A 263 6.87 -4.93 1.40
CA ALA A 263 6.16 -4.45 2.57
C ALA A 263 7.07 -4.56 3.79
N TRP A 264 6.84 -3.70 4.78
CA TRP A 264 7.72 -3.55 5.92
C TRP A 264 6.97 -3.72 7.22
N LEU A 265 7.21 -4.81 7.95
CA LEU A 265 6.87 -4.92 9.36
C LEU A 265 7.90 -4.12 10.15
N VAL A 266 7.52 -2.91 10.55
CA VAL A 266 8.34 -2.00 11.31
C VAL A 266 8.16 -2.28 12.80
N THR A 267 9.27 -2.50 13.51
CA THR A 267 9.28 -2.63 14.96
C THR A 267 10.41 -1.83 15.61
N ALA A 268 10.19 -1.31 16.81
CA ALA A 268 11.23 -0.70 17.63
C ALA A 268 11.88 -1.70 18.60
N CYS A 269 13.08 -1.40 19.08
CA CYS A 269 13.79 -2.26 20.02
C CYS A 269 13.22 -2.22 21.46
N ASP A 270 12.27 -1.34 21.78
CA ASP A 270 11.78 -1.06 23.13
C ASP A 270 10.46 -1.77 23.50
N MET A 271 10.13 -2.84 22.77
CA MET A 271 8.94 -3.68 22.98
C MET A 271 9.32 -5.09 23.49
N PRO A 272 9.76 -5.24 24.75
CA PRO A 272 10.27 -6.51 25.27
C PRO A 272 9.20 -7.57 25.53
N LEU A 273 7.92 -7.19 25.46
CA LEU A 273 6.76 -8.06 25.63
C LEU A 273 6.17 -8.56 24.30
N LEU A 274 6.83 -8.28 23.18
CA LEU A 274 6.42 -8.86 21.89
C LEU A 274 6.47 -10.38 21.96
N THR A 275 5.40 -11.00 21.47
CA THR A 275 5.28 -12.46 21.43
C THR A 275 5.23 -12.95 19.98
N PRO A 276 5.72 -14.17 19.68
CA PRO A 276 5.55 -14.80 18.38
C PRO A 276 4.09 -14.76 17.88
N LYS A 277 3.13 -15.02 18.78
CA LYS A 277 1.70 -15.01 18.47
C LYS A 277 1.22 -13.64 17.98
N THR A 278 1.64 -12.55 18.64
CA THR A 278 1.30 -11.19 18.22
C THR A 278 1.87 -10.85 16.84
N LEU A 279 3.10 -11.28 16.54
CA LEU A 279 3.72 -11.09 15.21
C LEU A 279 2.98 -11.90 14.13
N GLN A 280 2.67 -13.16 14.42
CA GLN A 280 1.93 -14.04 13.51
C GLN A 280 0.55 -13.46 13.19
N GLN A 281 -0.19 -12.99 14.19
CA GLN A 281 -1.48 -12.34 14.00
C GLN A 281 -1.36 -11.15 13.02
N LEU A 282 -0.40 -10.25 13.24
CA LEU A 282 -0.22 -9.08 12.37
C LEU A 282 0.14 -9.47 10.92
N ALA A 283 0.98 -10.49 10.75
CA ALA A 283 1.42 -10.97 9.44
C ALA A 283 0.30 -11.70 8.68
N GLU A 284 -0.49 -12.53 9.35
CA GLU A 284 -1.61 -13.28 8.77
C GLU A 284 -2.78 -12.37 8.39
N GLU A 285 -3.07 -11.37 9.23
CA GLU A 285 -4.14 -10.40 9.02
C GLU A 285 -3.72 -9.19 8.14
N ARG A 286 -2.50 -9.22 7.57
CA ARG A 286 -2.00 -8.20 6.64
C ARG A 286 -3.00 -7.92 5.53
N GLN A 287 -3.26 -6.63 5.26
CA GLN A 287 -4.15 -6.14 4.21
C GLN A 287 -3.38 -5.37 3.11
N PRO A 288 -2.89 -6.03 2.04
CA PRO A 288 -1.99 -5.42 1.06
C PRO A 288 -2.58 -4.27 0.24
N LEU A 289 -3.91 -4.24 0.11
CA LEU A 289 -4.61 -3.16 -0.61
C LEU A 289 -4.75 -1.89 0.23
N ARG A 290 -4.44 -1.90 1.53
CA ARG A 290 -4.44 -0.71 2.39
C ARG A 290 -3.05 -0.08 2.43
N PHE A 291 -2.92 1.07 3.09
CA PHE A 291 -1.60 1.66 3.32
C PHE A 291 -0.82 0.89 4.39
N ALA A 292 -1.47 0.56 5.50
CA ALA A 292 -0.82 -0.15 6.58
C ALA A 292 -1.77 -1.12 7.27
N THR A 293 -1.21 -2.07 8.00
CA THR A 293 -1.91 -2.91 8.98
C THR A 293 -1.27 -2.66 10.34
N ALA A 294 -2.05 -2.27 11.34
CA ALA A 294 -1.55 -1.89 12.66
C ALA A 294 -2.54 -2.25 13.77
N PHE A 295 -2.04 -2.54 14.96
CA PHE A 295 -2.88 -2.76 16.13
C PHE A 295 -3.38 -1.46 16.75
N ARG A 296 -4.61 -1.48 17.27
CA ARG A 296 -5.12 -0.48 18.21
C ARG A 296 -4.81 -0.92 19.63
N HIS A 297 -4.25 0.00 20.40
CA HIS A 297 -4.09 -0.20 21.83
C HIS A 297 -5.47 -0.25 22.51
N PRO A 298 -5.81 -1.31 23.27
CA PRO A 298 -7.17 -1.52 23.78
C PRO A 298 -7.70 -0.37 24.66
N GLN A 299 -6.83 0.26 25.44
CA GLN A 299 -7.23 1.32 26.37
C GLN A 299 -7.26 2.72 25.74
N THR A 300 -6.32 3.01 24.84
CA THR A 300 -6.13 4.39 24.33
C THR A 300 -6.73 4.55 22.94
N GLN A 301 -7.08 3.45 22.26
CA GLN A 301 -7.59 3.38 20.89
C GLN A 301 -6.62 3.92 19.83
N ARG A 302 -5.41 4.32 20.25
CA ARG A 302 -4.33 4.77 19.37
C ARG A 302 -3.72 3.58 18.64
N LEU A 303 -3.25 3.84 17.42
CA LEU A 303 -2.52 2.87 16.62
C LEU A 303 -1.05 2.87 17.04
N GLU A 304 -0.40 1.71 17.02
CA GLU A 304 1.03 1.58 17.32
C GLU A 304 1.87 1.69 16.03
N PRO A 305 2.48 2.86 15.73
CA PRO A 305 3.24 3.06 14.49
C PRO A 305 4.57 2.33 14.45
N LEU A 306 5.13 1.97 15.61
CA LEU A 306 6.40 1.26 15.70
C LEU A 306 6.16 -0.24 15.91
N PHE A 307 4.98 -0.74 15.55
CA PHE A 307 4.66 -2.15 15.41
C PHE A 307 3.51 -2.31 14.40
N ALA A 308 3.84 -2.08 13.13
CA ALA A 308 2.89 -2.03 12.03
C ALA A 308 3.51 -2.53 10.72
N ILE A 309 2.68 -3.08 9.83
CA ILE A 309 3.05 -3.41 8.45
C ILE A 309 2.72 -2.22 7.57
N TYR A 310 3.73 -1.65 6.90
CA TYR A 310 3.58 -0.60 5.90
C TYR A 310 3.74 -1.17 4.50
N GLU A 311 2.72 -1.02 3.66
CA GLU A 311 2.74 -1.50 2.28
C GLU A 311 3.63 -0.63 1.38
N PRO A 312 4.21 -1.16 0.29
CA PRO A 312 5.11 -0.42 -0.61
C PRO A 312 4.51 0.92 -1.08
N LYS A 313 3.20 0.94 -1.33
CA LYS A 313 2.48 2.11 -1.82
C LYS A 313 2.42 3.27 -0.82
N THR A 314 2.78 3.07 0.45
CA THR A 314 2.85 4.14 1.46
C THR A 314 3.97 5.14 1.20
N ARG A 315 5.02 4.76 0.45
CA ARG A 315 6.19 5.63 0.21
C ARG A 315 5.80 7.00 -0.29
N ILE A 316 4.90 7.08 -1.28
CA ILE A 316 4.50 8.36 -1.89
C ILE A 316 3.70 9.22 -0.91
N PRO A 317 2.62 8.72 -0.27
CA PRO A 317 1.95 9.44 0.80
C PRO A 317 2.88 9.91 1.94
N LEU A 318 3.86 9.09 2.36
CA LEU A 318 4.82 9.47 3.41
C LEU A 318 5.76 10.60 2.94
N LEU A 319 6.24 10.55 1.69
CA LEU A 319 7.06 11.63 1.12
C LEU A 319 6.27 12.94 0.99
N LEU A 320 4.98 12.87 0.64
CA LEU A 320 4.11 14.05 0.59
C LEU A 320 3.86 14.61 1.99
N GLN A 321 3.59 13.75 2.97
CA GLN A 321 3.42 14.18 4.37
C GLN A 321 4.71 14.81 4.93
N HIS A 322 5.87 14.25 4.58
CA HIS A 322 7.17 14.84 4.91
C HIS A 322 7.34 16.23 4.27
N ALA A 323 6.95 16.38 3.00
CA ALA A 323 7.01 17.67 2.30
C ALA A 323 6.11 18.74 2.94
N GLU A 324 5.04 18.33 3.63
CA GLU A 324 4.18 19.21 4.44
C GLU A 324 4.76 19.52 5.84
N GLY A 325 5.95 18.99 6.16
CA GLY A 325 6.62 19.19 7.45
C GLY A 325 6.15 18.25 8.56
N ASN A 326 5.40 17.19 8.24
CA ASN A 326 4.90 16.24 9.22
C ASN A 326 5.57 14.85 9.09
N ASN A 327 6.51 14.57 9.99
CA ASN A 327 7.30 13.34 9.98
C ASN A 327 6.73 12.23 10.89
N SER A 328 5.50 12.38 11.39
CA SER A 328 4.92 11.45 12.34
C SER A 328 4.25 10.25 11.66
N LEU A 329 4.79 9.05 11.88
CA LEU A 329 4.14 7.80 11.48
C LEU A 329 2.80 7.59 12.21
N ALA A 330 2.68 8.05 13.47
CA ALA A 330 1.41 8.02 14.19
C ALA A 330 0.36 8.91 13.51
N SER A 331 0.76 10.12 13.08
CA SER A 331 -0.11 11.03 12.33
C SER A 331 -0.54 10.40 11.01
N PHE A 332 0.39 9.74 10.30
CA PHE A 332 0.08 9.04 9.06
C PHE A 332 -0.96 7.94 9.26
N LEU A 333 -0.76 7.07 10.26
CA LEU A 333 -1.71 6.00 10.55
C LEU A 333 -3.09 6.52 10.98
N ALA A 334 -3.15 7.68 11.62
CA ALA A 334 -4.41 8.28 12.07
C ALA A 334 -5.27 8.82 10.92
N THR A 335 -4.66 9.25 9.82
CA THR A 335 -5.35 9.87 8.67
C THR A 335 -5.44 8.97 7.45
N ALA A 336 -4.52 8.01 7.30
CA ALA A 336 -4.47 7.09 6.18
C ALA A 336 -5.53 5.98 6.28
N ARG A 337 -5.91 5.44 5.12
CA ARG A 337 -6.73 4.22 5.03
C ARG A 337 -5.91 2.99 5.39
N ILE A 338 -6.02 2.55 6.64
CA ILE A 338 -5.29 1.42 7.20
C ILE A 338 -6.24 0.30 7.64
N ALA A 339 -5.71 -0.91 7.79
CA ALA A 339 -6.36 -2.01 8.49
C ALA A 339 -5.99 -1.94 9.98
N ALA A 340 -6.99 -1.65 10.82
CA ALA A 340 -6.80 -1.53 12.26
C ALA A 340 -7.26 -2.81 12.94
N LEU A 341 -6.35 -3.48 13.65
CA LEU A 341 -6.59 -4.76 14.31
C LEU A 341 -6.69 -4.60 15.82
N MET A 342 -7.27 -5.58 16.50
CA MET A 342 -7.22 -5.71 17.96
C MET A 342 -6.22 -6.80 18.33
N PRO A 343 -5.25 -6.53 19.23
CA PRO A 343 -4.28 -7.54 19.63
C PRO A 343 -4.95 -8.61 20.50
N ASP A 344 -4.60 -9.87 20.27
CA ASP A 344 -5.02 -10.98 21.13
C ASP A 344 -4.55 -10.81 22.58
N ALA A 345 -3.36 -10.23 22.76
CA ALA A 345 -2.76 -9.96 24.07
C ALA A 345 -2.36 -8.48 24.18
N ALA A 346 -3.18 -7.69 24.87
CA ALA A 346 -2.99 -6.25 25.05
C ALA A 346 -1.60 -5.86 25.59
N GLN A 347 -1.03 -6.69 26.45
CA GLN A 347 0.26 -6.46 27.10
C GLN A 347 1.45 -6.53 26.13
N SER A 348 1.28 -7.16 24.97
CA SER A 348 2.36 -7.32 23.98
C SER A 348 2.74 -6.02 23.28
N LEU A 349 1.92 -4.96 23.38
CA LEU A 349 2.17 -3.65 22.80
C LEU A 349 2.74 -2.63 23.80
N LEU A 350 3.18 -3.08 24.98
CA LEU A 350 3.73 -2.19 26.00
C LEU A 350 5.18 -1.80 25.65
N ASN A 351 5.40 -0.50 25.48
CA ASN A 351 6.73 0.08 25.27
C ASN A 351 7.40 0.37 26.62
N ILE A 352 8.66 -0.05 26.79
CA ILE A 352 9.49 0.33 27.94
C ILE A 352 10.38 1.51 27.56
N ASN A 353 10.00 2.69 28.02
CA ASN A 353 10.62 3.95 27.65
C ASN A 353 11.58 4.51 28.69
N THR A 354 11.47 4.08 29.95
CA THR A 354 12.21 4.64 31.09
C THR A 354 12.96 3.57 31.93
N PRO A 355 14.03 3.96 32.65
CA PRO A 355 14.74 3.04 33.56
C PRO A 355 13.86 2.49 34.69
N ASP A 356 12.86 3.26 35.14
CA ASP A 356 11.95 2.82 36.22
C ASP A 356 10.92 1.79 35.72
N GLU A 357 10.45 1.92 34.47
CA GLU A 357 9.66 0.90 33.79
C GLU A 357 10.48 -0.39 33.59
N GLN A 358 11.77 -0.26 33.24
CA GLN A 358 12.69 -1.39 33.14
C GLN A 358 12.87 -2.13 34.48
N LYS A 359 13.14 -1.41 35.58
CA LYS A 359 13.25 -2.03 36.90
C LYS A 359 11.96 -2.72 37.33
N SER A 360 10.81 -2.10 37.04
CA SER A 360 9.49 -2.68 37.32
C SER A 360 9.24 -3.95 36.52
N PHE A 361 9.71 -4.00 35.27
CA PHE A 361 9.65 -5.17 34.40
C PHE A 361 10.53 -6.32 34.89
N GLU A 362 11.80 -6.03 35.22
CA GLU A 362 12.75 -7.02 35.76
C GLU A 362 12.25 -7.63 37.08
N GLN A 363 11.63 -6.82 37.97
CA GLN A 363 11.03 -7.29 39.21
C GLN A 363 9.80 -8.18 39.02
N ASN A 364 9.05 -8.00 37.93
CA ASN A 364 7.87 -8.81 37.62
C ASN A 364 8.23 -10.13 36.93
N GLN A 365 9.31 -10.18 36.13
CA GLN A 365 9.81 -11.42 35.54
C GLN A 365 10.45 -12.36 36.58
N GLY A 366 11.14 -11.82 37.60
CA GLY A 366 11.75 -12.63 38.67
C GLY A 366 10.77 -13.28 39.66
N ARG A 367 9.46 -13.11 39.46
CA ARG A 367 8.39 -13.66 40.32
C ARG A 367 7.52 -14.72 39.63
N ALA A 368 7.76 -15.00 38.34
CA ALA A 368 6.98 -15.96 37.55
C ALA A 368 7.55 -17.38 37.61
#